data_AF-A0A3P7Q9T9-F1
#
_entry.id   AF-A0A3P7Q9T9-F1
#
_cell.length_a   1.000
_cell.length_b   1.000
_cell.length_c   1.000
_cell.angle_alpha   90.00
_cell.angle_beta   90.00
_cell.angle_gamma   90.00
#
_symmetry.space_group_name_H-M   'P 1'
#
loop_
_entity.id
_entity.type
_entity.pdbx_description
1 polymer ?
#
loop_
_entity_poly.entity_id
_entity_poly.type
_entity_poly.pdbx_seq_one_letter_code
_entity_poly.pdbx_strand_id
1 'polypeptide(L)'
;MKQKYGPQGFPDKFPYRTKAVFAFEIIDGVEVCFFGLHVQEYGSNCKEPNARRVYIAYLDSVHFFQPRELRTEVYHEIILGYFDYVKRLGYTMAHIQACPPSEGDDYIFHCHPQQKVPKPKRLQDWYEKELEKGVGEKTVVDSKDIYEQALMTI
;
A
#
# COMPACT_ATOMS: atom_id res chain seq x y z
N MET A 1 -24.19 6.49 4.28
CA MET A 1 -23.61 6.38 5.64
C MET A 1 -24.07 7.49 6.56
N LYS A 2 -23.79 8.76 6.27
CA LYS A 2 -24.11 9.89 7.16
C LYS A 2 -25.59 10.00 7.58
N GLN A 3 -26.53 9.94 6.63
CA GLN A 3 -27.97 10.03 6.96
C GLN A 3 -28.46 8.86 7.81
N LYS A 4 -27.93 7.65 7.56
CA LYS A 4 -28.37 6.41 8.21
C LYS A 4 -27.75 6.20 9.60
N TYR A 5 -26.44 6.43 9.73
CA TYR A 5 -25.67 6.12 10.94
C TYR A 5 -25.21 7.35 11.71
N GLY A 6 -25.27 8.55 11.13
CA GLY A 6 -24.96 9.81 11.82
C GLY A 6 -25.82 10.03 13.08
N PRO A 7 -27.15 9.80 13.04
CA PRO A 7 -27.99 9.84 14.24
C PRO A 7 -27.60 8.82 15.32
N GLN A 8 -26.84 7.77 14.96
CA GLN A 8 -26.34 6.74 15.87
C GLN A 8 -24.92 7.06 16.39
N GLY A 9 -24.40 8.26 16.12
CA GLY A 9 -23.09 8.69 16.58
C GLY A 9 -21.93 8.37 15.64
N PHE A 10 -22.20 7.89 14.42
CA PHE A 10 -21.14 7.64 13.43
C PHE A 10 -20.40 8.94 13.06
N PRO A 11 -19.06 8.97 13.06
CA PRO A 11 -18.31 10.20 12.81
C PRO A 11 -18.56 10.80 11.42
N ASP A 12 -18.61 12.13 11.36
CA ASP A 12 -18.78 12.88 10.12
C ASP A 12 -17.51 12.89 9.23
N LYS A 13 -16.34 12.76 9.86
CA LYS A 13 -15.03 12.77 9.22
C LYS A 13 -14.05 11.92 10.03
N PHE A 14 -13.06 11.38 9.34
CA PHE A 14 -11.96 10.64 9.93
C PHE A 14 -10.64 11.37 9.62
N PRO A 15 -9.97 11.97 10.61
CA PRO A 15 -8.69 12.63 10.37
C PRO A 15 -7.64 11.58 10.02
N TYR A 16 -6.81 11.89 9.02
CA TYR A 16 -5.65 11.11 8.64
C TYR A 16 -4.51 12.04 8.24
N ARG A 17 -3.28 11.51 8.27
CA ARG A 17 -2.11 12.14 7.66
C ARG A 17 -1.85 11.47 6.32
N THR A 18 -1.58 12.27 5.28
CA THR A 18 -1.04 11.73 4.04
C THR A 18 0.47 11.88 3.99
N LYS A 19 1.16 10.89 3.43
CA LYS A 19 2.60 10.94 3.14
C LYS A 19 2.83 10.46 1.71
N ALA A 20 3.82 11.06 1.05
CA ALA A 20 4.38 10.58 -0.20
C ALA A 20 5.82 10.12 0.07
N VAL A 21 6.17 8.92 -0.38
CA VAL A 21 7.49 8.31 -0.24
C VAL A 21 7.98 7.93 -1.63
N PHE A 22 9.22 8.30 -1.95
CA PHE A 22 9.87 7.98 -3.21
C PHE A 22 11.20 7.26 -2.94
N ALA A 23 11.52 6.28 -3.77
CA ALA A 23 12.81 5.59 -3.72
C ALA A 23 13.64 5.92 -4.97
N PHE A 24 14.94 6.07 -4.75
CA PHE A 24 15.92 6.46 -5.75
C PHE A 24 17.06 5.45 -5.77
N GLU A 25 17.57 5.16 -6.96
CA GLU A 25 18.77 4.35 -7.19
C GLU A 25 19.79 5.16 -7.98
N ILE A 26 21.08 5.03 -7.66
CA ILE A 26 22.15 5.64 -8.45
C ILE A 26 22.54 4.66 -9.55
N ILE A 27 22.25 5.01 -10.81
CA ILE A 27 22.61 4.25 -12.01
C ILE A 27 23.59 5.10 -12.83
N ASP A 28 24.79 4.59 -13.08
CA ASP A 28 25.84 5.29 -13.84
C ASP A 28 26.13 6.72 -13.32
N GLY A 29 26.05 6.89 -11.99
CA GLY A 29 26.29 8.17 -11.33
C GLY A 29 25.10 9.14 -11.34
N VAL A 30 23.93 8.71 -11.80
CA VAL A 30 22.70 9.53 -11.87
C VAL A 30 21.62 8.94 -10.97
N GLU A 31 20.90 9.79 -10.23
CA GLU A 31 19.76 9.39 -9.41
C GLU A 31 18.53 9.12 -10.29
N VAL A 32 17.97 7.92 -10.17
CA VAL A 32 16.76 7.47 -10.87
C VAL A 32 15.67 7.21 -9.83
N CYS A 33 14.61 8.02 -9.87
CA CYS A 33 13.40 7.78 -9.08
C CYS A 33 12.60 6.64 -9.72
N PHE A 34 12.55 5.48 -9.05
CA PHE A 34 12.00 4.26 -9.66
C PHE A 34 10.69 3.78 -9.00
N PHE A 35 10.36 4.29 -7.81
CA PHE A 35 9.20 3.85 -7.02
C PHE A 35 8.59 5.02 -6.25
N GLY A 36 7.27 5.08 -6.21
CA GLY A 36 6.49 6.08 -5.50
C GLY A 36 5.33 5.44 -4.73
N LEU A 37 5.05 5.96 -3.53
CA LEU A 37 4.02 5.45 -2.64
C LEU A 37 3.32 6.62 -1.92
N HIS A 38 2.00 6.70 -2.07
CA HIS A 38 1.14 7.58 -1.28
C HIS A 38 0.32 6.77 -0.29
N VAL A 39 0.35 7.18 0.98
CA VAL A 39 -0.38 6.52 2.06
C VAL A 39 -1.31 7.48 2.80
N GLN A 40 -2.34 6.91 3.43
CA GLN A 40 -3.18 7.56 4.42
C GLN A 40 -2.99 6.85 5.76
N GLU A 41 -2.59 7.59 6.79
CA GLU A 41 -2.35 7.09 8.14
C GLU A 41 -3.40 7.63 9.11
N TYR A 42 -4.27 6.76 9.60
CA TYR A 42 -5.31 7.07 10.59
C TYR A 42 -4.79 6.73 12.00
N GLY A 43 -4.31 7.75 12.72
CA GLY A 43 -3.65 7.58 14.01
C GLY A 43 -4.60 7.17 15.16
N SER A 44 -4.05 7.08 16.38
CA SER A 44 -4.81 6.72 17.59
C SER A 44 -5.92 7.71 17.98
N ASN A 45 -5.83 8.96 17.50
CA ASN A 45 -6.83 9.99 17.76
C ASN A 45 -7.98 9.95 16.73
N CYS A 46 -7.89 9.09 15.72
CA CYS A 46 -8.99 8.84 14.79
C CYS A 46 -10.06 7.98 15.48
N LYS A 47 -11.33 8.23 15.20
CA LYS A 47 -12.43 7.44 15.75
C LYS A 47 -12.56 6.11 15.00
N GLU A 48 -13.12 5.12 15.67
CA GLU A 48 -13.56 3.89 15.02
C GLU A 48 -14.56 4.19 13.88
N PRO A 49 -14.51 3.45 12.76
CA PRO A 49 -13.74 2.23 12.56
C PRO A 49 -12.30 2.43 12.06
N ASN A 50 -11.80 3.66 11.93
CA ASN A 50 -10.54 3.95 11.23
C ASN A 50 -9.30 4.02 12.14
N ALA A 51 -9.46 3.95 13.46
CA ALA A 51 -8.35 4.12 14.39
C ALA A 51 -7.23 3.10 14.16
N ARG A 52 -5.97 3.57 14.16
CA ARG A 52 -4.76 2.75 14.01
C ARG A 52 -4.69 1.96 12.69
N ARG A 53 -5.25 2.51 11.61
CA ARG A 53 -5.19 1.91 10.26
C ARG A 53 -4.32 2.71 9.32
N VAL A 54 -3.66 2.01 8.40
CA VAL A 54 -3.00 2.63 7.24
C VAL A 54 -3.62 2.12 5.94
N TYR A 55 -3.63 2.97 4.91
CA TYR A 55 -4.12 2.62 3.58
C TYR A 55 -3.11 3.07 2.53
N ILE A 56 -2.72 2.17 1.63
CA ILE A 56 -1.94 2.51 0.44
C ILE A 56 -2.91 3.10 -0.59
N ALA A 57 -2.81 4.41 -0.82
CA ALA A 57 -3.69 5.14 -1.74
C ALA A 57 -3.22 5.00 -3.19
N TYR A 58 -1.92 5.18 -3.42
CA TYR A 58 -1.31 4.95 -4.73
C TYR A 58 0.07 4.34 -4.54
N LEU A 59 0.40 3.42 -5.43
CA LEU A 59 1.73 2.86 -5.58
C LEU A 59 2.03 2.80 -7.06
N ASP A 60 3.20 3.28 -7.46
CA ASP A 60 3.62 3.27 -8.85
C ASP A 60 5.13 3.03 -8.98
N SER A 61 5.55 2.62 -10.17
CA SER A 61 6.98 2.38 -10.45
C SER A 61 7.33 2.46 -11.93
N VAL A 62 8.57 2.88 -12.21
CA VAL A 62 9.20 2.73 -13.53
C VAL A 62 10.23 1.61 -13.48
N HIS A 63 10.25 0.75 -14.49
CA HIS A 63 10.94 -0.54 -14.46
C HIS A 63 12.49 -0.51 -14.58
N PHE A 64 13.12 0.64 -14.35
CA PHE A 64 14.54 0.89 -14.65
C PHE A 64 15.54 0.37 -13.60
N PHE A 65 15.08 -0.06 -12.43
CA PHE A 65 15.94 -0.57 -11.34
C PHE A 65 16.99 -1.60 -11.80
N GLN A 66 18.22 -1.51 -11.27
CA GLN A 66 19.36 -2.37 -11.61
C GLN A 66 20.04 -3.03 -10.38
N PRO A 67 20.21 -4.35 -10.35
CA PRO A 67 19.92 -5.30 -11.43
C PRO A 67 18.43 -5.65 -11.52
N ARG A 68 17.96 -5.89 -12.75
CA ARG A 68 16.53 -6.04 -13.07
C ARG A 68 15.86 -7.17 -12.27
N GLU A 69 16.59 -8.24 -12.03
CA GLU A 69 16.15 -9.43 -11.30
C GLU A 69 15.78 -9.15 -9.84
N LEU A 70 16.39 -8.14 -9.21
CA LEU A 70 16.11 -7.77 -7.81
C LEU A 70 14.97 -6.76 -7.67
N ARG A 71 14.51 -6.15 -8.76
CA ARG A 71 13.54 -5.04 -8.74
C ARG A 71 12.28 -5.36 -7.95
N THR A 72 11.66 -6.52 -8.20
CA THR A 72 10.44 -6.92 -7.48
C THR A 72 10.71 -7.11 -5.99
N GLU A 73 11.84 -7.72 -5.63
CA GLU A 73 12.20 -7.95 -4.24
C GLU A 73 12.42 -6.62 -3.50
N VAL A 74 13.06 -5.66 -4.15
CA VAL A 74 13.25 -4.30 -3.60
C VAL A 74 11.92 -3.58 -3.38
N TYR A 75 10.95 -3.73 -4.28
CA TYR A 75 9.61 -3.15 -4.08
C TYR A 75 8.93 -3.75 -2.85
N HIS A 76 8.98 -5.07 -2.70
CA HIS A 76 8.45 -5.77 -1.52
C HIS A 76 9.15 -5.29 -0.24
N GLU A 77 10.48 -5.14 -0.24
CA GLU A 77 11.24 -4.63 0.91
C GLU A 77 10.80 -3.23 1.33
N ILE A 78 10.53 -2.32 0.38
CA ILE A 78 10.06 -0.97 0.70
C ILE A 78 8.69 -1.03 1.40
N ILE A 79 7.77 -1.86 0.90
CA ILE A 79 6.40 -1.95 1.43
C ILE A 79 6.39 -2.67 2.78
N LEU A 80 7.11 -3.79 2.91
CA LEU A 80 7.27 -4.50 4.17
C LEU A 80 8.00 -3.64 5.22
N GLY A 81 9.03 -2.90 4.82
CA GLY A 81 9.70 -1.93 5.69
C GLY A 81 8.76 -0.84 6.18
N TYR A 82 7.84 -0.36 5.33
CA TYR A 82 6.78 0.55 5.75
C TYR A 82 5.81 -0.11 6.74
N PHE A 83 5.38 -1.35 6.51
CA PHE A 83 4.51 -2.09 7.44
C PHE A 83 5.16 -2.31 8.80
N ASP A 84 6.42 -2.73 8.83
CA ASP A 84 7.20 -2.89 10.06
C ASP A 84 7.34 -1.55 10.82
N TYR A 85 7.61 -0.46 10.08
CA TYR A 85 7.66 0.88 10.65
C TYR A 85 6.33 1.29 11.30
N VAL A 86 5.19 1.20 10.59
CA VAL A 86 3.90 1.62 11.15
C VAL A 86 3.43 0.67 12.26
N LYS A 87 3.76 -0.62 12.18
CA LYS A 87 3.52 -1.58 13.27
C LYS A 87 4.23 -1.15 14.54
N ARG A 88 5.51 -0.75 14.48
CA ARG A 88 6.25 -0.21 15.64
C ARG A 88 5.64 1.08 16.20
N LEU A 89 5.01 1.90 15.36
CA LEU A 89 4.25 3.08 15.80
C LEU A 89 2.87 2.73 16.41
N GLY A 90 2.48 1.46 16.39
CA GLY A 90 1.24 0.97 16.98
C GLY A 90 0.03 1.06 16.05
N TYR A 91 0.23 1.13 14.73
CA TYR A 91 -0.83 0.83 13.76
C TYR A 91 -1.07 -0.68 13.75
N THR A 92 -2.32 -1.10 13.63
CA THR A 92 -2.73 -2.50 13.81
C THR A 92 -3.19 -3.14 12.51
N MET A 93 -3.59 -2.35 11.50
CA MET A 93 -4.07 -2.86 10.21
C MET A 93 -3.55 -2.00 9.06
N ALA A 94 -3.13 -2.68 7.99
CA ALA A 94 -2.81 -2.07 6.71
C ALA A 94 -3.82 -2.54 5.66
N HIS A 95 -4.24 -1.60 4.80
CA HIS A 95 -5.22 -1.85 3.76
C HIS A 95 -4.60 -1.57 2.39
N ILE A 96 -4.78 -2.53 1.48
CA ILE A 96 -4.33 -2.45 0.10
C ILE A 96 -5.52 -2.69 -0.80
N GLN A 97 -5.68 -1.85 -1.82
CA GLN A 97 -6.59 -2.13 -2.93
C GLN A 97 -5.75 -2.49 -4.16
N ALA A 98 -5.73 -3.79 -4.50
CA ALA A 98 -4.99 -4.30 -5.66
C ALA A 98 -5.71 -3.95 -6.98
N CYS A 99 -5.68 -2.67 -7.37
CA CYS A 99 -6.28 -2.15 -8.58
C CYS A 99 -5.19 -1.63 -9.53
N PRO A 100 -4.91 -2.31 -10.66
CA PRO A 100 -3.99 -1.79 -11.66
C PRO A 100 -4.58 -0.53 -12.34
N PRO A 101 -3.74 0.39 -12.83
CA PRO A 101 -4.23 1.55 -13.58
C PRO A 101 -4.96 1.11 -14.84
N SER A 102 -5.89 1.95 -15.29
CA SER A 102 -6.57 1.76 -16.57
C SER A 102 -5.63 2.09 -17.73
N GLU A 103 -5.95 1.63 -18.93
CA GLU A 103 -5.12 1.87 -20.11
C GLU A 103 -5.00 3.38 -20.39
N GLY A 104 -3.76 3.89 -20.40
CA GLY A 104 -3.46 5.31 -20.61
C GLY A 104 -3.41 6.15 -19.32
N ASP A 105 -3.72 5.57 -18.16
CA ASP A 105 -3.63 6.27 -16.87
C ASP A 105 -2.27 6.03 -16.19
N ASP A 106 -1.72 7.08 -15.60
CA ASP A 106 -0.53 7.04 -14.75
C ASP A 106 -0.93 7.37 -13.31
N TYR A 107 -0.50 6.58 -12.32
CA TYR A 107 -0.81 6.85 -10.91
C TYR A 107 0.09 7.96 -10.33
N ILE A 108 1.41 7.85 -10.52
CA ILE A 108 2.38 8.81 -9.98
C ILE A 108 3.36 9.26 -11.07
N PHE A 109 3.92 8.33 -11.84
CA PHE A 109 4.95 8.67 -12.83
C PHE A 109 4.32 8.93 -14.18
N HIS A 110 4.42 10.18 -14.64
CA HIS A 110 3.89 10.56 -15.94
C HIS A 110 4.65 9.89 -17.09
N CYS A 111 3.90 9.35 -18.05
CA CYS A 111 4.37 8.79 -19.32
C CYS A 111 5.33 7.61 -19.10
N HIS A 112 4.78 6.50 -18.63
CA HIS A 112 5.54 5.27 -18.45
C HIS A 112 6.29 4.83 -19.73
N PRO A 113 7.49 4.25 -19.59
CA PRO A 113 8.16 3.58 -20.71
C PRO A 113 7.32 2.41 -21.22
N GLN A 114 7.78 1.70 -22.26
CA GLN A 114 7.13 0.48 -22.75
C GLN A 114 7.20 -0.66 -21.71
N GLN A 115 6.41 -0.55 -20.65
CA GLN A 115 6.26 -1.51 -19.57
C GLN A 115 4.84 -2.02 -19.52
N LYS A 116 4.69 -3.28 -19.12
CA LYS A 116 3.39 -3.95 -19.07
C LYS A 116 2.71 -3.65 -17.74
N VAL A 117 1.52 -3.07 -17.79
CA VAL A 117 0.62 -2.98 -16.64
C VAL A 117 0.11 -4.40 -16.29
N PRO A 118 0.21 -4.84 -15.02
CA PRO A 118 -0.28 -6.16 -14.63
C PRO A 118 -1.82 -6.23 -14.72
N LYS A 119 -2.35 -7.38 -15.13
CA LYS A 119 -3.79 -7.66 -15.01
C LYS A 119 -4.17 -7.85 -13.53
N PRO A 120 -5.45 -7.67 -13.14
CA PRO A 120 -5.88 -7.74 -11.75
C PRO A 120 -5.40 -8.98 -10.97
N LYS A 121 -5.56 -10.20 -11.51
CA LYS A 121 -5.09 -11.41 -10.82
C LYS A 121 -3.58 -11.43 -10.61
N ARG A 122 -2.79 -10.99 -11.61
CA ARG A 122 -1.33 -10.92 -11.46
C ARG A 122 -0.89 -9.93 -10.39
N LEU A 123 -1.62 -8.82 -10.23
CA LEU A 123 -1.33 -7.83 -9.18
C LEU A 123 -1.73 -8.38 -7.80
N GLN A 124 -2.84 -9.12 -7.70
CA GLN A 124 -3.22 -9.81 -6.48
C GLN A 124 -2.16 -10.83 -6.06
N ASP A 125 -1.73 -11.71 -6.98
CA ASP A 125 -0.68 -12.71 -6.73
C ASP A 125 0.64 -12.05 -6.27
N TRP A 126 0.94 -10.86 -6.80
CA TRP A 126 2.13 -10.10 -6.44
C TRP A 126 2.08 -9.63 -4.97
N TYR A 127 0.94 -9.05 -4.54
CA TYR A 127 0.74 -8.68 -3.13
C TYR A 127 0.63 -9.90 -2.21
N GLU A 128 -0.03 -10.99 -2.64
CA GLU A 128 -0.09 -12.24 -1.87
C GLU A 128 1.32 -12.75 -1.56
N LYS A 129 2.21 -12.80 -2.56
CA LYS A 129 3.61 -13.19 -2.37
C LYS A 129 4.37 -12.25 -1.42
N GLU A 130 4.17 -10.94 -1.53
CA GLU A 130 4.76 -9.96 -0.61
C GLU A 130 4.29 -10.19 0.83
N LEU A 131 2.99 -10.39 1.04
CA LEU A 131 2.39 -10.59 2.36
C LEU A 131 2.81 -11.95 2.96
N GLU A 132 2.90 -13.01 2.16
CA GLU A 132 3.46 -14.30 2.57
C GLU A 132 4.89 -14.16 3.09
N LYS A 133 5.73 -13.41 2.38
CA LYS A 133 7.09 -13.06 2.83
C LYS A 133 7.03 -12.30 4.16
N GLY A 134 6.18 -11.28 4.26
CA GLY A 134 5.99 -10.49 5.47
C GLY A 134 5.55 -11.32 6.68
N VAL A 135 4.73 -12.36 6.48
CA VAL A 135 4.35 -13.33 7.51
C VAL A 135 5.54 -14.19 7.93
N GLY A 136 6.30 -14.71 6.96
CA GLY A 136 7.53 -15.47 7.23
C GLY A 136 8.56 -14.70 8.06
N GLU A 137 8.67 -13.39 7.80
CA GLU A 137 9.58 -12.46 8.50
C GLU A 137 8.98 -11.85 9.78
N LYS A 138 7.71 -12.16 10.09
CA LYS A 138 6.96 -11.64 11.25
C LYS A 138 6.72 -10.12 11.22
N THR A 139 6.86 -9.50 10.06
CA THR A 139 6.45 -8.12 9.82
C THR A 139 4.91 -8.04 9.79
N VAL A 140 4.27 -8.95 9.07
CA VAL A 140 2.82 -9.14 9.00
C VAL A 140 2.43 -10.31 9.91
N VAL A 141 1.28 -10.21 10.59
CA VAL A 141 0.77 -11.29 11.45
C VAL A 141 -0.06 -12.27 10.63
N ASP A 142 -1.02 -11.75 9.90
CA ASP A 142 -1.86 -12.45 8.92
C ASP A 142 -2.32 -11.48 7.83
N SER A 143 -2.81 -12.03 6.73
CA SER A 143 -3.48 -11.28 5.67
C SER A 143 -4.74 -12.02 5.25
N LYS A 144 -5.83 -11.28 5.02
CA LYS A 144 -7.13 -11.82 4.60
C LYS A 144 -7.73 -10.92 3.55
N ASP A 145 -8.60 -11.48 2.73
CA ASP A 145 -9.48 -10.64 1.94
C ASP A 145 -10.52 -9.94 2.85
N ILE A 146 -11.14 -8.89 2.31
CA ILE A 146 -12.06 -8.06 3.09
C ILE A 146 -13.35 -8.80 3.49
N TYR A 147 -13.77 -9.80 2.72
CA TYR A 147 -14.97 -10.59 2.99
C TYR A 147 -14.73 -11.55 4.16
N GLU A 148 -13.62 -12.29 4.15
CA GLU A 148 -13.20 -13.15 5.25
C GLU A 148 -13.01 -12.35 6.55
N GLN A 149 -12.33 -11.20 6.48
CA GLN A 149 -12.13 -10.35 7.65
C GLN A 149 -13.46 -9.82 8.22
N ALA A 150 -14.42 -9.49 7.37
CA ALA A 150 -15.74 -9.02 7.81
C ALA A 150 -16.50 -10.12 8.58
N LEU A 151 -16.43 -11.37 8.11
CA LEU A 151 -17.09 -12.51 8.78
C LEU A 151 -16.52 -12.80 10.17
N MET A 152 -15.25 -12.53 10.42
CA MET A 152 -14.63 -12.73 11.74
C MET A 152 -14.96 -11.62 12.75
N THR A 153 -15.54 -10.51 12.28
CA THR A 153 -15.84 -9.33 13.11
C THR A 153 -17.34 -9.25 13.48
N ILE A 154 -18.15 -10.18 12.99
CA ILE A 154 -19.59 -10.34 13.29
C ILE A 154 -19.74 -11.40 14.38
#